data_AF-A0A530R4F0-F1
#
_entry.id   AF-A0A530R4F0-F1
#
_cell.length_a   1.000
_cell.length_b   1.000
_cell.length_c   1.000
_cell.angle_alpha   90.00
_cell.angle_beta   90.00
_cell.angle_gamma   90.00
#
_symmetry.space_group_name_H-M   'P 1'
#
loop_
_entity.id
_entity.type
_entity.pdbx_description
1 polymer ?
#
loop_
_entity_poly.entity_id
_entity_poly.type
_entity_poly.pdbx_seq_one_letter_code
_entity_poly.pdbx_strand_id
1 'polypeptide(L)'
;MNERLLKAVDDRVDDLVALTADLIRFPTINPPGEAYRPCAEYVGARLRKRGFEVEFIRAEDTPGDTDRYPRVNVVARFDGRSPGACVHFN
;
A
#
# COMPACT_ATOMS: atom_id res chain seq x y z
N MET A 1 4.73 -26.30 -9.38
CA MET A 1 4.06 -25.01 -9.10
C MET A 1 2.63 -25.28 -8.68
N ASN A 2 2.04 -24.54 -7.75
CA ASN A 2 0.66 -24.79 -7.30
C ASN A 2 -0.34 -24.28 -8.37
N GLU A 3 -0.93 -25.18 -9.15
CA GLU A 3 -1.85 -24.84 -10.26
C GLU A 3 -3.06 -24.02 -9.80
N ARG A 4 -3.59 -24.30 -8.60
CA ARG A 4 -4.69 -23.54 -8.01
C ARG A 4 -4.28 -22.09 -7.71
N LEU A 5 -3.05 -21.87 -7.28
CA LEU A 5 -2.52 -20.52 -7.06
C LEU A 5 -2.38 -19.78 -8.39
N LEU A 6 -1.80 -20.40 -9.41
CA LEU A 6 -1.64 -19.77 -10.72
C LEU A 6 -2.99 -19.37 -11.32
N LYS A 7 -3.96 -20.28 -11.32
CA LYS A 7 -5.32 -19.97 -11.76
C LYS A 7 -5.94 -18.81 -10.98
N ALA A 8 -5.72 -18.76 -9.66
CA ALA A 8 -6.24 -17.67 -8.85
C ALA A 8 -5.60 -16.30 -9.19
N VAL A 9 -4.34 -16.30 -9.63
CA VAL A 9 -3.66 -15.09 -10.14
C VAL A 9 -4.25 -14.69 -11.49
N ASP A 10 -4.39 -15.65 -12.42
CA ASP A 10 -4.96 -15.40 -13.76
C ASP A 10 -6.39 -14.85 -13.67
N ASP A 11 -7.22 -15.39 -12.77
CA ASP A 11 -8.60 -14.95 -12.54
C ASP A 11 -8.69 -13.52 -11.93
N ARG A 12 -7.56 -12.89 -11.56
CA ARG A 12 -7.49 -11.54 -10.94
C ARG A 12 -6.86 -10.49 -11.85
N VAL A 13 -6.54 -10.81 -13.09
CA VAL A 13 -5.89 -9.87 -14.03
C VAL A 13 -6.66 -8.55 -14.13
N ASP A 14 -7.99 -8.59 -14.24
CA ASP A 14 -8.79 -7.36 -14.36
C ASP A 14 -8.75 -6.48 -13.08
N ASP A 15 -8.80 -7.08 -11.89
CA ASP A 15 -8.66 -6.34 -10.60
C ASP A 15 -7.24 -5.80 -10.44
N LEU A 16 -6.22 -6.52 -10.92
CA LEU A 16 -4.84 -6.05 -10.91
C LEU A 16 -4.67 -4.84 -11.84
N VAL A 17 -5.18 -4.91 -13.07
CA VAL A 17 -5.14 -3.80 -14.04
C VAL A 17 -5.90 -2.58 -13.50
N ALA A 18 -7.09 -2.77 -12.93
CA ALA A 18 -7.86 -1.70 -12.32
C ALA A 18 -7.11 -1.04 -11.15
N LEU A 19 -6.53 -1.84 -10.25
CA LEU A 19 -5.70 -1.35 -9.14
C LEU A 19 -4.50 -0.54 -9.66
N THR A 20 -3.79 -1.06 -10.65
CA THR A 20 -2.64 -0.35 -11.24
C THR A 20 -3.06 0.97 -11.86
N ALA A 21 -4.16 1.00 -12.61
CA ALA A 21 -4.68 2.23 -13.21
C ALA A 21 -5.09 3.25 -12.14
N ASP A 22 -5.74 2.82 -11.06
CA ASP A 22 -6.10 3.69 -9.93
C ASP A 22 -4.86 4.27 -9.24
N LEU A 23 -3.83 3.46 -9.00
CA LEU A 23 -2.58 3.93 -8.40
C LEU A 23 -1.88 4.98 -9.27
N ILE A 24 -1.83 4.79 -10.58
CA ILE A 24 -1.22 5.74 -11.53
C ILE A 24 -1.95 7.10 -11.55
N ARG A 25 -3.26 7.13 -11.24
CA ARG A 25 -4.04 8.37 -11.21
C ARG A 25 -3.67 9.30 -10.05
N PHE A 26 -3.04 8.78 -9.00
CA PHE A 26 -2.49 9.63 -7.94
C PHE A 26 -1.19 10.26 -8.45
N PRO A 27 -1.10 11.60 -8.56
CA PRO A 27 0.12 12.25 -9.05
C PRO A 27 1.16 12.32 -7.92
N THR A 28 1.69 11.16 -7.50
CA THR A 28 2.67 11.04 -6.42
C THR A 28 4.05 11.54 -6.86
N ILE A 29 4.18 12.84 -7.10
CA ILE A 29 5.39 13.45 -7.66
C ILE A 29 6.49 13.44 -6.59
N ASN A 30 7.60 12.76 -6.88
CA ASN A 30 8.78 12.66 -6.03
C ASN A 30 10.03 13.24 -6.73
N PRO A 31 10.61 14.38 -6.28
CA PRO A 31 10.12 15.41 -5.33
C PRO A 31 9.06 16.34 -5.99
N PRO A 32 8.15 17.00 -5.24
CA PRO A 32 8.29 17.38 -3.83
C PRO A 32 7.58 16.48 -2.79
N GLY A 33 6.82 15.47 -3.19
CA GLY A 33 5.96 14.68 -2.29
C GLY A 33 4.47 15.01 -2.44
N GLU A 34 4.05 15.49 -3.61
CA GLU A 34 2.64 15.77 -3.93
C GLU A 34 1.80 14.49 -3.84
N ALA A 35 0.56 14.59 -3.35
CA ALA A 35 -0.42 13.49 -3.34
C ALA A 35 0.01 12.16 -2.68
N TYR A 36 1.04 12.14 -1.83
CA TYR A 36 1.45 10.93 -1.09
C TYR A 36 0.36 10.43 -0.15
N ARG A 37 -0.25 11.32 0.64
CA ARG A 37 -1.29 10.96 1.61
C ARG A 37 -2.52 10.32 0.95
N PRO A 38 -3.13 10.91 -0.10
CA PRO A 38 -4.25 10.27 -0.80
C PRO A 38 -3.93 8.87 -1.35
N CYS A 39 -2.74 8.68 -1.93
CA CYS A 39 -2.32 7.37 -2.44
C CYS A 39 -2.14 6.35 -1.30
N ALA A 40 -1.46 6.76 -0.22
CA ALA A 40 -1.29 5.93 0.98
C ALA A 40 -2.65 5.53 1.59
N GLU A 41 -3.58 6.47 1.70
CA GLU A 41 -4.94 6.24 2.23
C GLU A 41 -5.75 5.29 1.35
N TYR A 42 -5.61 5.37 0.02
CA TYR A 42 -6.22 4.42 -0.92
C TYR A 42 -5.69 3.00 -0.71
N VAL A 43 -4.37 2.82 -0.63
CA VAL A 43 -3.73 1.51 -0.35
C VAL A 43 -4.18 0.99 1.01
N GLY A 44 -4.15 1.85 2.04
CA GLY A 44 -4.58 1.50 3.38
C GLY A 44 -6.05 1.06 3.45
N ALA A 45 -6.95 1.76 2.75
CA ALA A 45 -8.36 1.38 2.67
C ALA A 45 -8.55 0.01 1.99
N ARG A 46 -7.77 -0.29 0.94
CA ARG A 46 -7.78 -1.59 0.28
C ARG A 46 -7.29 -2.72 1.21
N LEU A 47 -6.23 -2.48 1.98
CA LEU A 47 -5.69 -3.44 2.94
C LEU A 47 -6.61 -3.68 4.14
N ARG A 48 -7.24 -2.63 4.68
CA ARG A 48 -8.27 -2.78 5.75
C ARG A 48 -9.41 -3.70 5.33
N LYS A 49 -9.89 -3.60 4.07
CA LYS A 49 -10.91 -4.51 3.52
C LYS A 49 -10.48 -5.98 3.48
N ARG A 50 -9.17 -6.25 3.56
CA ARG A 50 -8.58 -7.60 3.63
C ARG A 50 -8.24 -8.04 5.05
N GLY A 51 -8.59 -7.24 6.07
CA GLY A 51 -8.38 -7.56 7.48
C GLY A 51 -7.03 -7.13 8.03
N PHE A 52 -6.31 -6.24 7.35
CA PHE A 52 -5.09 -5.64 7.89
C PHE A 52 -5.44 -4.53 8.89
N GLU A 53 -4.69 -4.47 9.98
CA GLU A 53 -4.52 -3.24 10.76
C GLU A 53 -3.66 -2.28 9.95
N VAL A 54 -4.01 -1.00 9.92
CA VAL A 54 -3.36 -0.01 9.06
C VAL A 54 -3.17 1.29 9.81
N GLU A 55 -1.95 1.78 9.79
CA GLU A 55 -1.52 3.06 10.36
C GLU A 55 -0.89 3.96 9.28
N PHE A 56 -0.99 5.27 9.48
CA PHE A 56 -0.36 6.27 8.61
C PHE A 56 0.62 7.09 9.44
N ILE A 57 1.90 7.01 9.10
CA ILE A 57 2.99 7.58 9.90
C ILE A 57 3.68 8.66 9.07
N ARG A 58 3.67 9.91 9.54
CA ARG A 58 4.46 10.98 8.94
C ARG A 58 5.94 10.77 9.28
N ALA A 59 6.79 10.86 8.28
CA ALA A 59 8.24 10.81 8.43
C ALA A 59 8.78 12.20 8.78
N GLU A 60 8.46 12.67 9.98
CA GLU A 60 8.92 13.96 10.50
C GLU A 60 10.45 14.05 10.48
N ASP A 61 10.98 15.26 10.27
CA ASP A 61 12.41 15.58 10.20
C ASP A 61 13.21 14.83 9.10
N THR A 62 12.54 14.14 8.19
CA THR A 62 13.21 13.46 7.06
C THR A 62 13.38 14.37 5.83
N PRO A 63 14.41 14.15 4.99
CA PRO A 63 14.60 14.96 3.78
C PRO A 63 13.36 14.98 2.88
N GLY A 64 12.86 16.18 2.61
CA GLY A 64 11.69 16.41 1.76
C GLY A 64 10.35 16.29 2.47
N ASP A 65 10.30 16.01 3.78
CA ASP A 65 9.12 16.27 4.59
C ASP A 65 9.01 17.77 4.88
N THR A 66 7.84 18.33 4.61
CA THR A 66 7.47 19.70 4.98
C THR A 66 5.99 19.72 5.29
N ASP A 67 5.49 20.74 6.00
CA ASP A 67 4.03 20.83 6.26
C ASP A 67 3.23 20.98 4.96
N ARG A 68 3.83 21.54 3.91
CA ARG A 68 3.22 21.63 2.58
C ARG A 68 3.24 20.30 1.82
N TYR A 69 4.29 19.50 2.00
CA TYR A 69 4.49 18.20 1.35
C TYR A 69 4.85 17.14 2.40
N PRO A 70 3.87 16.70 3.21
CA PRO A 70 4.15 15.74 4.26
C PRO A 70 4.45 14.37 3.67
N ARG A 71 5.54 13.73 4.15
CA ARG A 71 5.92 12.38 3.75
C ARG A 71 5.21 11.37 4.63
N VAL A 72 4.16 10.75 4.11
CA VAL A 72 3.33 9.80 4.85
C VAL A 72 3.61 8.38 4.37
N ASN A 73 4.00 7.52 5.30
CA ASN A 73 4.09 6.07 5.09
C ASN A 73 2.77 5.42 5.49
N VAL A 74 2.39 4.36 4.79
CA VAL A 74 1.35 3.42 5.22
C VAL A 74 2.01 2.17 5.75
N VAL A 75 1.73 1.81 6.99
CA VAL A 75 2.18 0.55 7.59
C VAL A 75 0.96 -0.31 7.82
N ALA A 76 0.98 -1.52 7.27
CA ALA A 76 -0.13 -2.46 7.37
C ALA A 76 0.35 -3.78 7.95
N ARG A 77 -0.37 -4.30 8.94
CA ARG A 77 -0.07 -5.55 9.62
C ARG A 77 -1.24 -6.52 9.49
N PHE A 78 -0.92 -7.77 9.18
CA PHE A 78 -1.87 -8.87 9.21
C PHE A 78 -1.35 -9.94 10.15
N ASP A 79 -1.98 -10.09 11.31
CA ASP A 79 -1.67 -11.17 12.24
C ASP A 79 -2.39 -12.45 11.81
N GLY A 80 -1.59 -13.43 11.39
CA GLY A 80 -2.07 -14.76 11.03
C GLY A 80 -2.64 -15.52 12.23
N ARG A 81 -3.38 -16.60 11.96
CA ARG A 81 -4.04 -17.39 13.02
C ARG A 81 -3.09 -18.27 13.84
N SER A 82 -1.86 -18.46 13.39
CA SER A 82 -0.88 -19.34 13.99
C SER A 82 0.48 -18.64 14.08
N PRO A 83 1.31 -18.95 15.11
CA PRO A 83 2.67 -18.46 15.18
C PRO A 83 3.48 -18.83 13.94
N GLY A 84 4.37 -17.95 13.51
CA GLY A 84 5.21 -18.16 12.33
C GLY A 84 6.18 -17.01 12.10
N ALA A 85 7.00 -17.12 11.06
CA ALA A 85 7.92 -16.05 10.68
C ALA A 85 7.14 -14.83 10.18
N CYS A 86 7.58 -13.64 10.61
CA CYS A 86 7.07 -12.37 10.07
C CYS A 86 7.79 -12.06 8.75
N VAL A 87 7.03 -11.67 7.74
CA VAL A 87 7.55 -11.21 6.44
C VAL A 87 7.17 -9.75 6.25
N HIS A 88 8.15 -8.92 5.89
CA HIS A 88 7.96 -7.50 5.65
C HIS A 88 8.14 -7.18 4.16
N PHE A 89 7.18 -6.44 3.60
CA PHE A 89 7.24 -5.92 2.23
C PHE A 89 7.36 -4.40 2.31
N ASN A 90 8.37 -3.83 1.67
CA ASN A 90 8.55 -2.38 1.49
C ASN A 90 8.10 -1.96 0.10
#